data_AF-A0A950Y9E1-F1
#
_entry.id   AF-A0A950Y9E1-F1
#
_cell.length_a   1.000
_cell.length_b   1.000
_cell.length_c   1.000
_cell.angle_alpha   90.00
_cell.angle_beta   90.00
_cell.angle_gamma   90.00
#
_symmetry.space_group_name_H-M   'P 1'
#
loop_
_entity.id
_entity.type
_entity.pdbx_description
1 polymer ?
#
loop_
_entity_poly.entity_id
_entity_poly.type
_entity_poly.pdbx_seq_one_letter_code
_entity_poly.pdbx_strand_id
1 'polypeptide(L)'
;ATILIQNLVRILGVVLIVLGFLFWTHHSYNLVPLHMRLGTILAGLLIILAILGIAARLGFGLTITAIIWAVVLVLFGMNMGALLPGRAHEIIRVVHFLLGLGAIGLAESLSARIRRNTLVAAP
;
A
#
# COMPACT_ATOMS: atom_id res chain seq x y z
N ALA A 1 16.02 3.39 9.28
CA ALA A 1 15.27 2.71 8.19
C ALA A 1 13.76 3.01 8.23
N THR A 2 13.05 2.67 9.32
CA THR A 2 11.57 2.75 9.40
C THR A 2 10.99 4.13 9.08
N ILE A 3 11.59 5.22 9.59
CA ILE A 3 11.10 6.60 9.32
C ILE A 3 11.20 6.96 7.84
N LEU A 4 12.34 6.62 7.21
CA LEU A 4 12.55 6.85 5.78
C LEU A 4 11.51 6.10 4.95
N ILE A 5 11.30 4.81 5.24
CA ILE A 5 10.32 3.98 4.53
C ILE A 5 8.90 4.54 4.71
N GLN A 6 8.53 4.95 5.93
CA GLN A 6 7.24 5.56 6.22
C GLN A 6 7.02 6.85 5.39
N ASN A 7 8.01 7.74 5.36
CA ASN A 7 7.91 8.98 4.58
C ASN A 7 7.83 8.70 3.07
N LEU A 8 8.57 7.72 2.57
CA LEU A 8 8.45 7.28 1.18
C LEU A 8 7.03 6.75 0.87
N VAL A 9 6.45 5.93 1.75
CA VAL A 9 5.07 5.44 1.59
C VAL A 9 4.07 6.60 1.58
N ARG A 10 4.24 7.63 2.42
CA ARG A 10 3.37 8.82 2.42
C ARG A 10 3.44 9.59 1.11
N ILE A 11 4.65 9.89 0.64
CA ILE A 11 4.87 10.62 -0.61
C ILE A 11 4.30 9.81 -1.79
N LEU A 12 4.65 8.53 -1.89
CA LEU A 12 4.13 7.64 -2.92
C LEU A 12 2.60 7.51 -2.84
N GLY A 13 2.05 7.41 -1.63
CA GLY A 13 0.61 7.32 -1.41
C GLY A 13 -0.14 8.54 -1.95
N VAL A 14 0.34 9.75 -1.66
CA VAL A 14 -0.25 10.99 -2.21
C VAL A 14 -0.17 11.00 -3.73
N VAL A 15 1.00 10.68 -4.31
CA VAL A 15 1.18 10.62 -5.78
C VAL A 15 0.24 9.60 -6.41
N LEU A 16 0.12 8.41 -5.83
CA LEU A 16 -0.75 7.34 -6.32
C LEU A 16 -2.23 7.71 -6.22
N ILE A 17 -2.66 8.39 -5.15
CA ILE A 17 -4.02 8.90 -5.01
C ILE A 17 -4.32 9.91 -6.12
N VAL A 18 -3.43 10.87 -6.35
CA VAL A 18 -3.59 11.88 -7.42
C VAL A 18 -3.69 11.20 -8.79
N LEU A 19 -2.77 10.29 -9.12
CA LEU A 19 -2.81 9.53 -10.38
C LEU A 19 -4.09 8.69 -10.49
N GLY A 20 -4.52 8.05 -9.40
CA GLY A 20 -5.76 7.26 -9.36
C GLY A 20 -6.98 8.10 -9.70
N PHE A 21 -7.11 9.31 -9.14
CA PHE A 21 -8.20 10.22 -9.44
C PHE A 21 -8.15 10.78 -10.87
N LEU A 22 -6.97 11.02 -11.44
CA LEU A 22 -6.85 11.37 -12.86
C LEU A 22 -7.46 10.27 -13.74
N PHE A 23 -7.14 9.00 -13.49
CA PHE A 23 -7.68 7.89 -14.29
C PHE A 23 -9.16 7.65 -14.04
N TRP A 24 -9.60 7.81 -12.79
CA TRP A 24 -11.01 7.69 -12.40
C TRP A 24 -11.86 8.70 -13.18
N THR A 25 -11.38 9.94 -13.32
CA THR A 25 -12.05 11.01 -14.07
C THR A 25 -11.79 10.98 -15.58
N HIS A 26 -11.22 9.91 -16.11
CA HIS A 26 -10.94 9.70 -17.53
C HIS A 26 -9.83 10.56 -18.15
N HIS A 27 -8.84 10.95 -17.35
CA HIS A 27 -7.67 11.73 -17.78
C HIS A 27 -6.37 10.91 -17.70
N SER A 28 -5.38 11.29 -18.52
CA SER A 28 -3.97 10.89 -18.37
C SER A 28 -3.68 9.38 -18.36
N TYR A 29 -4.44 8.56 -19.09
CA TYR A 29 -4.25 7.11 -19.14
C TYR A 29 -2.85 6.65 -19.59
N ASN A 30 -2.10 7.50 -20.29
CA ASN A 30 -0.69 7.26 -20.64
C ASN A 30 0.22 7.12 -19.39
N LEU A 31 -0.22 7.58 -18.21
CA LEU A 31 0.51 7.45 -16.94
C LEU A 31 0.14 6.19 -16.14
N VAL A 32 -0.76 5.33 -16.63
CA VAL A 32 -1.13 4.07 -15.95
C VAL A 32 0.11 3.18 -15.68
N PRO A 33 1.06 2.99 -16.62
CA PRO A 33 2.26 2.20 -16.34
C PRO A 33 3.10 2.77 -15.20
N LEU A 34 3.15 4.09 -15.06
CA LEU A 34 3.85 4.75 -13.95
C LEU A 34 3.14 4.48 -12.63
N HIS A 35 1.81 4.63 -12.58
CA HIS A 35 1.01 4.32 -11.39
C HIS A 35 1.19 2.87 -10.95
N MET A 36 1.18 1.91 -11.88
CA MET A 36 1.41 0.49 -11.57
C MET A 36 2.79 0.26 -10.95
N ARG A 37 3.86 0.84 -11.52
CA ARG A 37 5.22 0.71 -10.99
C ARG A 37 5.32 1.30 -9.58
N LEU A 38 4.80 2.50 -9.37
CA LEU A 38 4.80 3.16 -8.06
C LEU A 38 3.97 2.38 -7.03
N GLY A 39 2.84 1.80 -7.45
CA GLY A 39 1.99 0.95 -6.61
C GLY A 39 2.71 -0.32 -6.16
N THR A 40 3.41 -0.99 -7.07
CA THR A 40 4.22 -2.16 -6.74
C THR A 40 5.38 -1.81 -5.81
N ILE A 41 6.02 -0.65 -6.00
CA ILE A 41 7.06 -0.15 -5.08
C ILE A 41 6.46 0.08 -3.68
N LEU A 42 5.31 0.75 -3.58
CA LEU A 42 4.63 0.96 -2.30
C LEU A 42 4.29 -0.37 -1.61
N ALA A 43 3.77 -1.35 -2.34
CA ALA A 43 3.50 -2.69 -1.82
C ALA A 43 4.79 -3.40 -1.33
N GLY A 44 5.90 -3.25 -2.05
CA GLY A 44 7.21 -3.74 -1.63
C GLY A 44 7.70 -3.08 -0.34
N LEU A 45 7.54 -1.76 -0.19
CA LEU A 45 7.86 -1.04 1.04
C LEU A 45 7.00 -1.53 2.23
N LEU A 46 5.73 -1.85 2.00
CA LEU A 46 4.86 -2.44 3.02
C LEU A 46 5.34 -3.83 3.46
N ILE A 47 5.77 -4.67 2.52
CA ILE A 47 6.38 -5.97 2.84
C ILE A 47 7.67 -5.79 3.65
N ILE A 48 8.54 -4.84 3.27
CA ILE A 48 9.76 -4.54 4.04
C ILE A 48 9.40 -4.10 5.47
N LEU A 49 8.39 -3.23 5.65
CA LEU A 49 7.91 -2.86 6.98
C LEU A 49 7.36 -4.05 7.77
N ALA A 50 6.67 -4.99 7.11
CA ALA A 50 6.19 -6.19 7.77
C ALA A 50 7.34 -7.08 8.25
N ILE A 51 8.40 -7.26 7.44
CA ILE A 51 9.61 -8.01 7.80
C ILE A 51 10.34 -7.33 8.96
N LEU A 52 10.52 -6.01 8.91
CA LEU A 52 11.07 -5.24 10.03
C LEU A 52 10.19 -5.37 11.28
N GLY A 53 8.87 -5.48 11.09
CA GLY A 53 7.91 -5.75 12.15
C GLY A 53 8.16 -7.08 12.86
N ILE A 54 8.40 -8.14 12.08
CA ILE A 54 8.74 -9.47 12.59
C ILE A 54 10.07 -9.41 13.35
N ALA A 55 11.09 -8.73 12.80
CA ALA A 55 12.38 -8.55 13.46
C ALA A 55 12.27 -7.79 14.80
N ALA A 56 11.34 -6.83 14.88
CA ALA A 56 11.00 -6.10 16.11
C ALA A 56 10.01 -6.84 17.03
N ARG A 57 9.81 -8.15 16.81
CA ARG A 57 8.94 -9.05 17.62
C ARG A 57 7.52 -8.53 17.78
N LEU A 58 6.98 -7.87 16.75
CA LEU A 58 5.56 -7.50 16.71
C LEU A 58 4.69 -8.75 16.53
N GLY A 59 3.45 -8.67 17.05
CA GLY A 59 2.50 -9.77 16.95
C GLY A 59 2.25 -10.19 15.50
N PHE A 60 2.25 -11.50 15.26
CA PHE A 60 2.10 -12.12 13.94
C PHE A 60 0.87 -11.64 13.16
N GLY A 61 -0.24 -11.32 13.84
CA GLY A 61 -1.46 -10.86 13.16
C GLY A 61 -1.21 -9.64 12.27
N LEU A 62 -0.57 -8.59 12.79
CA LEU A 62 -0.38 -7.35 12.03
C LEU A 62 0.61 -7.52 10.87
N THR A 63 1.71 -8.23 11.09
CA THR A 63 2.75 -8.41 10.07
C THR A 63 2.27 -9.30 8.93
N ILE A 64 1.56 -10.39 9.24
CA ILE A 64 0.96 -11.27 8.23
C ILE A 64 -0.16 -10.55 7.46
N THR A 65 -1.03 -9.80 8.15
CA THR A 65 -2.05 -8.99 7.47
C THR A 65 -1.41 -8.03 6.46
N ALA A 66 -0.32 -7.34 6.83
CA ALA A 66 0.36 -6.43 5.91
C ALA A 66 0.95 -7.12 4.67
N ILE A 67 1.52 -8.32 4.83
CA ILE A 67 2.05 -9.11 3.71
C ILE A 67 0.92 -9.53 2.77
N ILE A 68 -0.15 -10.11 3.33
CA ILE A 68 -1.31 -10.54 2.54
C ILE A 68 -1.94 -9.33 1.82
N TRP A 69 -2.08 -8.21 2.51
CA TRP A 69 -2.65 -6.98 1.95
C TRP A 69 -1.82 -6.43 0.78
N ALA A 70 -0.49 -6.43 0.90
CA ALA A 70 0.40 -6.02 -0.18
C ALA A 70 0.24 -6.90 -1.43
N VAL A 71 0.17 -8.22 -1.24
CA VAL A 71 -0.03 -9.18 -2.34
C VAL A 71 -1.40 -8.99 -2.98
N VAL A 72 -2.46 -8.89 -2.17
CA VAL A 72 -3.84 -8.66 -2.65
C VAL A 72 -3.92 -7.34 -3.44
N LEU A 73 -3.33 -6.26 -2.94
CA LEU A 73 -3.33 -4.96 -3.62
C LEU A 73 -2.70 -5.06 -5.03
N VAL A 74 -1.54 -5.70 -5.16
CA VAL A 74 -0.86 -5.85 -6.45
C VAL A 74 -1.64 -6.74 -7.39
N LEU A 75 -2.05 -7.94 -6.93
CA LEU A 75 -2.80 -8.87 -7.76
C LEU A 75 -4.14 -8.28 -8.21
N PHE A 76 -4.86 -7.62 -7.31
CA PHE A 76 -6.12 -6.95 -7.64
C PHE A 76 -5.88 -5.82 -8.64
N GLY A 77 -4.91 -4.94 -8.39
CA GLY A 77 -4.61 -3.79 -9.26
C GLY A 77 -4.14 -4.19 -10.66
N MET A 78 -3.35 -5.26 -10.80
CA MET A 78 -2.90 -5.74 -12.11
C MET A 78 -4.05 -6.33 -12.95
N ASN A 79 -5.08 -6.86 -12.29
CA ASN A 79 -6.18 -7.54 -12.97
C ASN A 79 -7.47 -6.70 -13.03
N MET A 80 -7.52 -5.53 -12.35
CA MET A 80 -8.76 -4.78 -12.16
C MET A 80 -9.45 -4.40 -13.48
N GLY A 81 -8.68 -4.11 -14.53
CA GLY A 81 -9.23 -3.69 -15.84
C GLY A 81 -10.13 -4.74 -16.52
N ALA A 82 -9.99 -6.01 -16.15
CA ALA A 82 -10.83 -7.09 -16.66
C ALA A 82 -12.05 -7.40 -15.76
N LEU A 83 -12.12 -6.81 -14.57
CA LEU A 83 -13.17 -7.08 -13.60
C LEU A 83 -14.38 -6.16 -13.82
N LEU A 84 -15.56 -6.77 -13.96
CA LEU A 84 -16.85 -6.08 -14.06
C LEU A 84 -16.86 -4.89 -15.04
N PRO A 85 -16.52 -5.08 -16.32
CA PRO A 85 -16.46 -3.98 -17.28
C PRO A 85 -17.82 -3.25 -17.43
N GLY A 86 -17.79 -1.97 -17.79
CA GLY A 86 -18.97 -1.11 -17.91
C GLY A 86 -19.33 -0.39 -16.62
N ARG A 87 -20.61 -0.15 -16.35
CA ARG A 87 -21.07 0.65 -15.19
C ARG A 87 -20.71 0.04 -13.84
N ALA A 88 -20.64 -1.30 -13.77
CA ALA A 88 -20.29 -2.01 -12.55
C ALA A 88 -18.79 -1.85 -12.17
N HIS A 89 -17.96 -1.38 -13.10
CA HIS A 89 -16.52 -1.22 -12.89
C HIS A 89 -16.19 -0.14 -11.83
N GLU A 90 -17.12 0.79 -11.58
CA GLU A 90 -16.96 1.79 -10.52
C GLU A 90 -16.75 1.16 -9.13
N ILE A 91 -17.40 0.02 -8.84
CA ILE A 91 -17.19 -0.70 -7.57
C ILE A 91 -15.75 -1.20 -7.47
N ILE A 92 -15.19 -1.69 -8.58
CA ILE A 92 -13.80 -2.16 -8.64
C ILE A 92 -12.82 -1.00 -8.39
N ARG A 93 -13.11 0.20 -8.92
CA ARG A 93 -12.31 1.42 -8.65
C ARG A 93 -12.33 1.79 -7.17
N VAL A 94 -13.51 1.79 -6.54
CA VAL A 94 -13.66 2.05 -5.10
C VAL A 94 -12.90 1.01 -4.27
N VAL A 95 -13.05 -0.28 -4.59
CA VAL A 95 -12.34 -1.37 -3.87
C VAL A 95 -10.82 -1.20 -4.00
N HIS A 96 -10.31 -0.91 -5.21
CA HIS A 96 -8.88 -0.67 -5.41
C HIS A 96 -8.38 0.52 -4.57
N PHE A 97 -9.14 1.62 -4.57
CA PHE A 97 -8.82 2.80 -3.78
C PHE A 97 -8.75 2.48 -2.28
N LEU A 98 -9.73 1.75 -1.75
CA LEU A 98 -9.75 1.33 -0.34
C LEU A 98 -8.60 0.37 0.01
N LEU A 99 -8.23 -0.55 -0.90
CA LEU A 99 -7.05 -1.39 -0.73
C LEU A 99 -5.76 -0.53 -0.67
N GLY A 100 -5.65 0.49 -1.53
CA GLY A 100 -4.55 1.44 -1.50
C GLY A 100 -4.46 2.22 -0.18
N LEU A 101 -5.58 2.76 0.30
CA LEU A 101 -5.64 3.44 1.61
C LEU A 101 -5.29 2.49 2.76
N GLY A 102 -5.78 1.24 2.71
CA GLY A 102 -5.45 0.21 3.69
C GLY A 102 -3.94 -0.08 3.74
N ALA A 103 -3.27 -0.13 2.58
CA ALA A 103 -1.82 -0.33 2.53
C ALA A 103 -1.06 0.82 3.19
N ILE A 104 -1.48 2.07 2.97
CA ILE A 104 -0.91 3.25 3.63
C ILE A 104 -1.14 3.17 5.15
N GLY A 105 -2.37 2.88 5.59
CA GLY A 105 -2.71 2.74 7.00
C GLY A 105 -1.93 1.63 7.73
N LEU A 106 -1.72 0.48 7.07
CA LEU A 106 -0.90 -0.61 7.60
C LEU A 106 0.57 -0.19 7.72
N ALA A 107 1.11 0.53 6.73
CA ALA A 107 2.47 1.05 6.79
C ALA A 107 2.67 2.05 7.95
N GLU A 108 1.70 2.93 8.19
CA GLU A 108 1.68 3.86 9.34
C GLU A 108 1.68 3.10 10.67
N SER A 109 0.77 2.12 10.82
CA SER A 109 0.61 1.32 12.03
C SER A 109 1.88 0.51 12.34
N LEU A 110 2.43 -0.20 11.35
CA LEU A 110 3.67 -0.96 11.49
C LEU A 110 4.83 -0.04 11.89
N SER A 111 5.00 1.07 11.19
CA SER A 111 6.11 2.01 11.45
C SER A 111 6.06 2.56 12.88
N ALA A 112 4.87 2.95 13.35
CA ALA A 112 4.68 3.46 14.71
C ALA A 112 4.93 2.40 15.78
N ARG A 113 4.47 1.17 15.55
CA ARG A 113 4.64 0.07 16.52
C ARG A 113 6.08 -0.46 16.57
N ILE A 114 6.77 -0.54 15.42
CA ILE A 114 8.20 -0.90 15.36
C ILE A 114 9.00 0.04 16.25
N ARG A 115 8.84 1.36 16.07
CA ARG A 115 9.56 2.35 16.88
C ARG A 115 9.28 2.21 18.37
N ARG A 116 8.02 2.04 18.77
CA ARG A 116 7.66 1.87 20.18
C ARG A 116 8.34 0.64 20.79
N ASN A 117 8.34 -0.50 20.10
CA ASN A 117 8.99 -1.71 20.59
C ASN A 117 10.52 -1.58 20.64
N THR A 118 11.15 -0.93 19.66
CA THR A 118 12.60 -0.74 19.68
C THR A 118 13.05 0.16 20.83
N LEU A 119 12.27 1.20 21.18
CA LEU A 119 12.56 2.07 22.32
C LEU A 119 12.41 1.36 23.66
N VAL A 120 11.42 0.47 23.81
CA VAL A 120 11.23 -0.33 25.03
C VAL A 120 12.31 -1.40 25.22
N ALA A 121 12.91 -1.87 24.12
CA ALA A 121 13.96 -2.90 24.15
C ALA A 121 15.38 -2.34 24.33
N ALA A 122 15.56 -1.01 24.43
CA ALA A 122 16.87 -0.41 24.70
C ALA A 122 17.22 -0.55 26.19
N PRO A 123 18.46 -0.96 26.54
CA PRO A 123 18.90 -1.19 27.93
C PRO A 123 18.99 0.10 28.75
#